data_AF-A0A396Z9T2-F1
#
_entry.id   AF-A0A396Z9T2-F1
#
_cell.length_a   1.000
_cell.length_b   1.000
_cell.length_c   1.000
_cell.angle_alpha   90.00
_cell.angle_beta   90.00
_cell.angle_gamma   90.00
#
_symmetry.space_group_name_H-M   'P 1'
#
loop_
_entity.id
_entity.type
_entity.pdbx_description
1 polymer ?
#
loop_
_entity_poly.entity_id
_entity_poly.type
_entity_poly.pdbx_seq_one_letter_code
_entity_poly.pdbx_strand_id
1 'polypeptide(L)'
;MKDTIEEIKRKQRLKQLFAVGREVGYSKETLQEISSSLAMGERLSFLSESQIQKIIDSLKKGHPKAFRKLQRRDKKRSIPKSQVFSIPSVDQKEMTEILLSQVNKIAPYQISLESMAQKTFKIPSEKLSFHQYQSLIEALKSMKSRFERDSFLRKTSQL
;
A
#
# COMPACT_ATOMS: atom_id res chain seq x y z
N MET A 1 -22.09 23.40 33.30
CA MET A 1 -21.37 22.18 32.84
C MET A 1 -22.16 21.38 31.81
N LYS A 2 -23.50 21.32 31.86
CA LYS A 2 -24.32 20.59 30.86
C LYS A 2 -24.24 21.22 29.45
N ASP A 3 -24.30 22.55 29.37
CA ASP A 3 -24.29 23.29 28.09
C ASP A 3 -22.99 23.06 27.29
N THR A 4 -21.87 22.89 27.99
CA THR A 4 -20.56 22.67 27.38
C THR A 4 -20.45 21.29 26.73
N ILE A 5 -21.07 20.27 27.32
CA ILE A 5 -21.08 18.90 26.79
C ILE A 5 -21.98 18.80 25.56
N GLU A 6 -23.15 19.44 25.62
CA GLU A 6 -24.08 19.52 24.48
C GLU A 6 -23.47 20.27 23.30
N GLU A 7 -22.75 21.37 23.55
CA GLU A 7 -22.07 22.12 22.50
C GLU A 7 -20.95 21.31 21.82
N ILE A 8 -20.18 20.52 22.59
CA ILE A 8 -19.15 19.63 22.06
C ILE A 8 -19.79 18.55 21.17
N LYS A 9 -20.85 17.90 21.64
CA LYS A 9 -21.59 16.90 20.86
C LYS A 9 -22.17 17.49 19.58
N ARG A 10 -22.76 18.68 19.66
CA ARG A 10 -23.27 19.43 18.50
C ARG A 10 -22.18 19.68 17.46
N LYS A 11 -21.02 20.18 17.88
CA LYS A 11 -19.86 20.40 16.98
C LYS A 11 -19.37 19.10 16.36
N GLN A 12 -19.36 18.01 17.11
CA GLN A 12 -19.01 16.68 16.59
C GLN A 12 -20.01 16.19 15.54
N ARG A 13 -21.32 16.36 15.78
CA ARG A 13 -22.36 16.03 14.80
C ARG A 13 -22.28 16.90 13.55
N LEU A 14 -21.98 18.18 13.69
CA LEU A 14 -21.80 19.07 12.54
C LEU A 14 -20.64 18.62 11.65
N LYS A 15 -19.51 18.18 12.25
CA LYS A 15 -18.41 17.57 11.50
C LYS A 15 -18.85 16.29 10.78
N GLN A 16 -19.66 15.46 11.42
CA GLN A 16 -20.21 14.25 10.79
C GLN A 16 -21.12 14.59 9.61
N LEU A 17 -21.97 15.61 9.72
CA LEU A 17 -22.83 16.06 8.63
C LEU A 17 -22.02 16.44 7.38
N PHE A 18 -20.92 17.19 7.53
CA PHE A 18 -20.05 17.52 6.41
C PHE A 18 -19.35 16.30 5.80
N ALA A 19 -18.94 15.33 6.63
CA ALA A 19 -18.36 14.08 6.13
C ALA A 19 -19.38 13.27 5.31
N VAL A 20 -20.60 13.12 5.84
CA VAL A 20 -21.73 12.43 5.19
C VAL A 20 -22.12 13.14 3.89
N GLY A 21 -22.18 14.48 3.89
CA GLY A 21 -22.45 15.25 2.68
C GLY A 21 -21.39 15.03 1.60
N ARG A 22 -20.11 14.98 1.96
CA ARG A 22 -19.02 14.69 1.01
C ARG A 22 -19.09 13.27 0.44
N GLU A 23 -19.48 12.27 1.23
CA GLU A 23 -19.67 10.90 0.74
C GLU A 23 -20.77 10.79 -0.33
N VAL A 24 -21.72 11.72 -0.32
CA VAL A 24 -22.83 11.82 -1.28
C VAL A 24 -22.53 12.81 -2.42
N GLY A 25 -21.45 13.59 -2.31
CA GLY A 25 -21.08 14.61 -3.30
C GLY A 25 -21.78 15.96 -3.12
N TYR A 26 -22.34 16.23 -1.94
CA TYR A 26 -23.02 17.49 -1.64
C TYR A 26 -22.07 18.57 -1.13
N SER A 27 -22.25 19.79 -1.63
CA SER A 27 -21.55 20.98 -1.15
C SER A 27 -22.18 21.50 0.15
N LYS A 28 -21.54 22.49 0.75
CA LYS A 28 -22.09 23.19 1.93
C LYS A 28 -23.41 23.90 1.59
N GLU A 29 -23.52 24.49 0.40
CA GLU A 29 -24.76 25.16 -0.03
C GLU A 29 -25.90 24.15 -0.13
N THR A 30 -25.67 23.00 -0.76
CA THR A 30 -26.69 21.94 -0.88
C THR A 30 -27.16 21.43 0.49
N LEU A 31 -26.26 21.32 1.47
CA LEU A 31 -26.64 20.96 2.83
C LEU A 31 -27.47 22.06 3.52
N GLN A 32 -27.21 23.33 3.23
CA GLN A 32 -28.00 24.47 3.73
C GLN A 32 -29.39 24.51 3.08
N GLU A 33 -29.50 24.22 1.80
CA GLU A 33 -30.78 24.09 1.10
C GLU A 33 -31.63 22.97 1.70
N ILE A 34 -31.02 21.81 1.97
CA ILE A 34 -31.70 20.69 2.64
C ILE A 34 -32.18 21.11 4.04
N SER A 35 -31.33 21.77 4.82
CA SER A 35 -31.70 22.31 6.14
C SER A 35 -32.88 23.28 6.07
N SER A 36 -32.89 24.14 5.04
CA SER A 36 -33.94 25.13 4.81
C SER A 36 -35.24 24.48 4.36
N SER A 37 -35.18 23.48 3.46
CA SER A 37 -36.34 22.70 3.02
C SER A 37 -37.03 21.91 4.13
N LEU A 38 -36.28 21.60 5.20
CA LEU A 38 -36.79 20.91 6.39
C LEU A 38 -37.24 21.89 7.49
N ALA A 39 -37.29 23.21 7.18
CA ALA A 39 -37.62 24.28 8.11
C ALA A 39 -36.76 24.30 9.39
N MET A 40 -35.51 23.84 9.32
CA MET A 40 -34.61 23.73 10.47
C MET A 40 -33.69 24.95 10.64
N GLY A 41 -33.55 25.79 9.61
CA GLY A 41 -32.82 27.05 9.63
C GLY A 41 -31.85 27.20 8.44
N GLU A 42 -31.56 28.44 8.07
CA GLU A 42 -30.73 28.78 6.90
C GLU A 42 -29.23 28.48 7.13
N ARG A 43 -28.77 28.53 8.39
CA ARG A 43 -27.36 28.29 8.73
C ARG A 43 -27.21 27.02 9.54
N LEU A 44 -26.42 26.07 9.00
CA LEU A 44 -26.04 24.82 9.67
C LEU A 44 -25.37 25.03 11.03
N SER A 45 -24.75 26.20 11.25
CA SER A 45 -24.11 26.58 12.51
C SER A 45 -25.09 26.92 13.63
N PHE A 46 -26.39 27.04 13.37
CA PHE A 46 -27.39 27.29 14.41
C PHE A 46 -28.24 26.07 14.74
N LEU A 47 -28.05 24.97 14.01
CA LEU A 47 -28.79 23.74 14.24
C LEU A 47 -28.42 23.10 15.58
N SER A 48 -29.43 22.58 16.26
CA SER A 48 -29.26 21.73 17.44
C SER A 48 -28.73 20.35 17.05
N GLU A 49 -28.23 19.58 18.02
CA GLU A 49 -27.72 18.23 17.78
C GLU A 49 -28.78 17.33 17.09
N SER A 50 -30.03 17.41 17.55
CA SER A 50 -31.13 16.60 17.03
C SER A 50 -31.51 17.00 15.61
N GLN A 51 -31.47 18.28 15.26
CA GLN A 51 -31.69 18.76 13.90
C GLN A 51 -30.59 18.26 12.95
N ILE A 52 -29.32 18.35 13.36
CA ILE A 52 -28.19 17.83 12.58
C ILE A 52 -28.33 16.32 12.35
N GLN A 53 -28.73 15.58 13.39
CA GLN A 53 -28.94 14.13 13.28
C GLN A 53 -30.07 13.79 12.29
N LYS A 54 -31.19 14.52 12.30
CA LYS A 54 -32.28 14.33 11.33
C LYS A 54 -31.82 14.52 9.88
N ILE A 55 -30.97 15.52 9.63
CA ILE A 55 -30.41 15.74 8.29
C ILE A 55 -29.50 14.57 7.88
N ILE A 56 -28.63 14.10 8.79
CA ILE A 56 -27.76 12.94 8.54
C ILE A 56 -28.59 11.69 8.21
N ASP A 57 -29.67 11.46 8.96
CA ASP A 57 -30.52 10.28 8.76
C ASP A 57 -31.29 10.37 7.43
N SER A 58 -31.76 11.57 7.07
CA SER A 58 -32.36 11.83 5.75
C SER A 58 -31.38 11.53 4.61
N LEU A 59 -30.14 12.03 4.71
CA LEU A 59 -29.09 11.78 3.72
C LEU A 59 -28.78 10.28 3.58
N LYS A 60 -28.68 9.57 4.70
CA LYS A 60 -28.43 8.11 4.70
C LYS A 60 -29.58 7.33 4.07
N LYS A 61 -30.83 7.74 4.32
CA LYS A 61 -32.03 7.14 3.75
C LYS A 61 -32.15 7.40 2.26
N GLY A 62 -31.83 8.62 1.80
CA GLY A 62 -31.86 9.01 0.39
C GLY A 62 -30.72 8.40 -0.43
N HIS A 63 -29.57 8.15 0.19
CA HIS A 63 -28.37 7.64 -0.49
C HIS A 63 -27.84 6.33 0.10
N PRO A 64 -28.66 5.27 0.14
CA PRO A 64 -28.29 4.02 0.80
C PRO A 64 -27.07 3.36 0.13
N LYS A 65 -26.78 3.65 -1.15
CA LYS A 65 -25.59 3.17 -1.87
C LYS A 65 -24.29 3.84 -1.42
N ALA A 66 -24.32 5.12 -1.04
CA ALA A 66 -23.14 5.85 -0.55
C ALA A 66 -22.71 5.33 0.83
N PHE A 67 -23.68 4.89 1.64
CA PHE A 67 -23.46 4.40 3.01
C PHE A 67 -23.62 2.89 3.16
N ARG A 68 -23.84 2.17 2.06
CA ARG A 68 -23.78 0.71 2.06
C ARG A 68 -22.36 0.39 2.46
N LYS A 69 -22.16 -0.09 3.70
CA LYS A 69 -20.88 -0.67 4.13
C LYS A 69 -20.47 -1.57 2.98
N LEU A 70 -19.41 -1.22 2.27
CA LEU A 70 -18.75 -2.16 1.40
C LEU A 70 -18.47 -3.35 2.31
N GLN A 71 -19.27 -4.39 2.21
CA GLN A 71 -18.95 -5.67 2.79
C GLN A 71 -17.62 -6.01 2.17
N ARG A 72 -16.57 -5.81 2.95
CA ARG A 72 -15.19 -6.16 2.65
C ARG A 72 -14.87 -5.88 1.19
N ARG A 73 -14.62 -4.61 0.88
CA ARG A 73 -13.56 -4.31 -0.10
C ARG A 73 -12.44 -5.23 0.32
N ASP A 74 -12.16 -6.27 -0.47
CA ASP A 74 -11.18 -7.29 -0.12
C ASP A 74 -10.00 -6.53 0.44
N LYS A 75 -9.81 -6.64 1.75
CA LYS A 75 -8.55 -6.26 2.35
C LYS A 75 -7.64 -7.30 1.73
N LYS A 76 -7.11 -7.00 0.52
CA LYS A 76 -5.80 -7.45 0.09
C LYS A 76 -5.00 -7.29 1.35
N ARG A 77 -4.74 -8.41 2.02
CA ARG A 77 -4.16 -8.46 3.35
C ARG A 77 -3.05 -7.45 3.30
N SER A 78 -3.17 -6.35 4.05
CA SER A 78 -2.06 -5.42 4.19
C SER A 78 -1.02 -6.26 4.91
N ILE A 79 -0.12 -6.86 4.12
CA ILE A 79 1.00 -7.62 4.63
C ILE A 79 1.67 -6.63 5.58
N PRO A 80 1.83 -6.97 6.87
CA PRO A 80 2.52 -6.12 7.82
C PRO A 80 3.83 -5.64 7.17
N LYS A 81 4.18 -4.37 7.27
CA LYS A 81 5.39 -3.83 6.63
C LYS A 81 6.63 -4.69 6.94
N SER A 82 6.68 -5.29 8.14
CA SER A 82 7.70 -6.26 8.57
C SER A 82 7.76 -7.58 7.79
N GLN A 83 6.66 -8.02 7.17
CA GLN A 83 6.64 -9.19 6.26
C GLN A 83 6.89 -8.82 4.80
N VAL A 84 6.62 -7.58 4.38
CA VAL A 84 6.90 -7.11 3.01
C VAL A 84 8.41 -7.08 2.74
N PHE A 85 9.21 -6.68 3.73
CA PHE A 85 10.68 -6.74 3.64
C PHE A 85 11.26 -8.15 3.70
N SER A 86 10.42 -9.18 3.88
CA SER A 86 10.86 -10.57 3.89
C SER A 86 10.57 -11.29 2.58
N ILE A 87 9.82 -10.69 1.65
CA ILE A 87 9.47 -11.33 0.39
C ILE A 87 10.28 -10.66 -0.74
N PRO A 88 11.02 -11.43 -1.55
CA PRO A 88 11.73 -10.89 -2.70
C PRO A 88 10.78 -10.22 -3.69
N SER A 89 11.16 -9.06 -4.23
CA SER A 89 10.34 -8.39 -5.25
C SER A 89 10.39 -9.14 -6.59
N VAL A 90 9.43 -8.86 -7.47
CA VAL A 90 9.43 -9.40 -8.85
C VAL A 90 10.72 -9.00 -9.57
N ASP A 91 11.10 -7.72 -9.48
CA ASP A 91 12.32 -7.19 -10.08
C ASP A 91 13.59 -7.89 -9.57
N GLN A 92 13.65 -8.25 -8.27
CA GLN A 92 14.78 -9.01 -7.73
C GLN A 92 14.89 -10.40 -8.33
N LYS A 93 13.76 -11.08 -8.55
CA LYS A 93 13.74 -12.40 -9.19
C LYS A 93 14.22 -12.33 -10.63
N GLU A 94 13.65 -11.39 -11.40
CA GLU A 94 14.01 -11.19 -12.80
C GLU A 94 15.49 -10.79 -12.97
N MET A 95 15.97 -9.85 -12.15
CA MET A 95 17.39 -9.44 -12.14
C MET A 95 18.32 -10.62 -11.84
N THR A 96 17.93 -11.48 -10.89
CA THR A 96 18.72 -12.66 -10.52
C THR A 96 18.80 -13.66 -11.67
N GLU A 97 17.70 -13.91 -12.38
CA GLU A 97 17.67 -14.78 -13.56
C GLU A 97 18.56 -14.24 -14.69
N ILE A 98 18.47 -12.94 -14.99
CA ILE A 98 19.32 -12.28 -15.99
C ILE A 98 20.80 -12.42 -15.63
N LEU A 99 21.16 -12.12 -14.38
CA LEU A 99 22.55 -12.20 -13.92
C LEU A 99 23.07 -13.64 -13.92
N LEU A 100 22.27 -14.61 -13.49
CA LEU A 100 22.66 -16.03 -13.56
C LEU A 100 22.89 -16.47 -15.00
N SER A 101 22.03 -16.10 -15.93
CA SER A 101 22.21 -16.38 -17.36
C SER A 101 23.51 -15.79 -17.89
N GLN A 102 23.81 -14.54 -17.54
CA GLN A 102 25.04 -13.86 -17.99
C GLN A 102 26.29 -14.47 -17.37
N VAL A 103 26.27 -14.72 -16.06
CA VAL A 103 27.41 -15.31 -15.34
C VAL A 103 27.69 -16.72 -15.85
N ASN A 104 26.68 -17.56 -16.06
CA ASN A 104 26.88 -18.93 -16.54
C ASN A 104 27.42 -19.01 -17.98
N LYS A 105 27.30 -17.95 -18.79
CA LYS A 105 27.94 -17.90 -20.12
C LYS A 105 29.46 -17.77 -20.05
N ILE A 106 30.00 -17.24 -18.95
CA ILE A 106 31.42 -16.92 -18.79
C ILE A 106 32.09 -17.67 -17.63
N ALA A 107 31.30 -18.21 -16.71
CA ALA A 107 31.78 -18.95 -15.56
C ALA A 107 32.36 -20.32 -15.97
N PRO A 108 33.41 -20.80 -15.30
CA PRO A 108 33.96 -22.13 -15.56
C PRO A 108 33.11 -23.27 -14.98
N TYR A 109 32.00 -22.95 -14.30
CA TYR A 109 31.08 -23.92 -13.69
C TYR A 109 29.66 -23.34 -13.66
N GLN A 110 28.68 -24.23 -13.56
CA GLN A 110 27.27 -23.85 -13.47
C GLN A 110 26.95 -23.30 -12.08
N ILE A 111 26.39 -22.10 -12.06
CA ILE A 111 25.91 -21.41 -10.86
C ILE A 111 24.38 -21.40 -10.91
N SER A 112 23.75 -21.82 -9.81
CA SER A 112 22.30 -21.77 -9.66
C SER A 112 21.91 -21.02 -8.39
N LEU A 113 20.74 -20.39 -8.40
CA LEU A 113 20.21 -19.71 -7.24
C LEU A 113 20.10 -20.63 -6.02
N GLU A 114 19.65 -21.87 -6.22
CA GLU A 114 19.55 -22.87 -5.17
C GLU A 114 20.91 -23.16 -4.54
N SER A 115 21.94 -23.39 -5.37
CA SER A 115 23.30 -23.67 -4.86
C SER A 115 23.86 -22.50 -4.05
N MET A 116 23.59 -21.26 -4.47
CA MET A 116 24.03 -20.06 -3.74
C MET A 116 23.27 -19.90 -2.42
N ALA A 117 21.95 -20.06 -2.45
CA ALA A 117 21.10 -19.97 -1.26
C ALA A 117 21.53 -20.97 -0.18
N GLN A 118 21.75 -22.24 -0.58
CA GLN A 118 22.17 -23.30 0.32
C GLN A 118 23.58 -23.05 0.89
N LYS A 119 24.54 -22.64 0.05
CA LYS A 119 25.92 -22.39 0.49
C LYS A 119 26.04 -21.19 1.41
N THR A 120 25.32 -20.10 1.13
CA THR A 120 25.47 -18.83 1.85
C THR A 120 24.57 -18.76 3.08
N PHE A 121 23.32 -19.22 2.98
CA PHE A 121 22.30 -19.03 4.01
C PHE A 121 21.78 -20.34 4.61
N LYS A 122 22.19 -21.51 4.10
CA LYS A 122 21.72 -22.83 4.56
C LYS A 122 20.21 -23.00 4.48
N ILE A 123 19.59 -22.37 3.49
CA ILE A 123 18.14 -22.42 3.23
C ILE A 123 17.88 -22.60 1.73
N PRO A 124 16.73 -23.18 1.35
CA PRO A 124 16.33 -23.26 -0.06
C PRO A 124 16.02 -21.87 -0.62
N SER A 125 16.23 -21.72 -1.94
CA SER A 125 16.06 -20.45 -2.66
C SER A 125 14.63 -19.88 -2.55
N GLU A 126 13.64 -20.73 -2.42
CA GLU A 126 12.23 -20.35 -2.24
C GLU A 126 11.96 -19.60 -0.93
N LYS A 127 12.81 -19.79 0.09
CA LYS A 127 12.68 -19.19 1.42
C LYS A 127 13.56 -17.96 1.62
N LEU A 128 14.26 -17.51 0.58
CA LEU A 128 15.11 -16.32 0.66
C LEU A 128 14.27 -15.07 0.92
N SER A 129 14.77 -14.22 1.81
CA SER A 129 14.20 -12.91 2.06
C SER A 129 14.63 -11.87 1.02
N PHE A 130 13.96 -10.72 1.01
CA PHE A 130 14.34 -9.57 0.16
C PHE A 130 15.82 -9.20 0.30
N HIS A 131 16.31 -9.10 1.53
CA HIS A 131 17.71 -8.73 1.80
C HIS A 131 18.67 -9.84 1.38
N GLN A 132 18.30 -11.11 1.55
CA GLN A 132 19.11 -12.23 1.10
C GLN A 132 19.21 -12.26 -0.44
N TYR A 133 18.11 -12.02 -1.16
CA TYR A 133 18.13 -11.85 -2.61
C TYR A 133 19.05 -10.70 -3.02
N GLN A 134 18.95 -9.54 -2.37
CA GLN A 134 19.82 -8.41 -2.67
C GLN A 134 21.31 -8.76 -2.49
N SER A 135 21.66 -9.46 -1.41
CA SER A 135 23.02 -9.95 -1.19
C SER A 135 23.50 -10.90 -2.29
N LEU A 136 22.64 -11.80 -2.78
CA LEU A 136 23.00 -12.70 -3.89
C LEU A 136 23.13 -11.96 -5.22
N ILE A 137 22.30 -10.94 -5.48
CA ILE A 137 22.40 -10.08 -6.66
C ILE A 137 23.76 -9.36 -6.69
N GLU A 138 24.18 -8.77 -5.57
CA GLU A 138 25.48 -8.10 -5.49
C GLU A 138 26.65 -9.10 -5.65
N ALA A 139 26.52 -10.31 -5.08
CA ALA A 139 27.50 -11.37 -5.31
C ALA A 139 27.60 -11.77 -6.79
N LEU A 140 26.46 -11.89 -7.49
CA LEU A 140 26.42 -12.19 -8.93
C LEU A 140 27.06 -11.09 -9.78
N LYS A 141 26.80 -9.80 -9.47
CA LYS A 141 27.46 -8.68 -10.14
C LYS A 141 28.99 -8.74 -9.96
N SER A 142 29.44 -9.02 -8.74
CA SER A 142 30.88 -9.18 -8.44
C SER A 142 31.49 -10.35 -9.20
N MET A 143 30.83 -11.51 -9.21
CA MET A 143 31.27 -12.69 -9.97
C MET A 143 31.36 -12.41 -11.47
N LYS A 144 30.34 -11.77 -12.05
CA LYS A 144 30.35 -11.36 -13.46
C LYS A 144 31.59 -10.52 -13.78
N SER A 145 31.85 -9.47 -13.01
CA SER A 145 33.01 -8.59 -13.22
C SER A 145 34.35 -9.34 -13.12
N ARG A 146 34.45 -10.31 -12.19
CA ARG A 146 35.66 -11.14 -12.05
C ARG A 146 35.86 -12.05 -13.26
N PHE A 147 34.83 -12.78 -13.68
CA PHE A 147 34.92 -13.68 -14.83
C PHE A 147 35.16 -12.94 -16.14
N GLU A 148 34.59 -11.75 -16.32
CA GLU A 148 34.88 -10.90 -17.48
C GLU A 148 36.38 -10.53 -17.53
N ARG A 149 36.97 -10.11 -16.40
CA ARG A 149 38.41 -9.82 -16.32
C ARG A 149 39.26 -11.06 -16.59
N ASP A 150 38.93 -12.19 -15.96
CA ASP A 150 39.68 -13.44 -16.16
C ASP A 150 39.60 -13.91 -17.61
N SER A 151 38.43 -13.77 -18.25
CA SER A 151 38.24 -14.13 -19.66
C SER A 151 39.05 -13.23 -20.59
N PHE A 152 39.15 -11.93 -20.28
CA PHE A 152 39.96 -10.99 -21.04
C PHE A 152 41.45 -11.34 -20.94
N LEU A 153 41.95 -11.59 -19.72
CA LEU A 153 43.34 -11.97 -19.48
C LEU A 153 43.70 -13.27 -20.23
N ARG A 154 42.83 -14.28 -20.19
CA ARG A 154 43.05 -15.53 -20.94
C ARG A 154 43.17 -15.30 -22.45
N LYS A 155 42.35 -14.42 -23.02
CA LYS A 155 42.42 -14.08 -24.45
C LYS A 155 43.71 -13.34 -24.80
N THR A 156 44.17 -12.43 -23.95
CA THR A 156 45.43 -11.69 -24.19
C THR A 156 46.68 -12.54 -24.01
N SER A 157 46.63 -13.60 -23.19
CA SER A 157 47.77 -14.51 -22.99
C SER A 157 47.90 -15.59 -24.08
N GLN A 158 46.96 -15.67 -25.01
CA GLN A 158 46.97 -16.61 -26.15
C GLN A 158 47.33 -15.95 -27.49
N LEU A 159 47.61 -14.63 -27.47
CA LEU A 159 48.14 -13.84 -28.59
C LEU A 159 49.64 -13.64 -28.39
#